data_AF-A0A963HF74-F1
#
_entry.id   AF-A0A963HF74-F1
#
_cell.length_a   1.000
_cell.length_b   1.000
_cell.length_c   1.000
_cell.angle_alpha   90.00
_cell.angle_beta   90.00
_cell.angle_gamma   90.00
#
_symmetry.space_group_name_H-M   'P 1'
#
loop_
_entity.id
_entity.type
_entity.pdbx_description
1 polymer ?
#
loop_
_entity_poly.entity_id
_entity_poly.type
_entity_poly.pdbx_seq_one_letter_code
_entity_poly.pdbx_strand_id
1 'polypeptide(L)'
;SCMHGLDDHDCLPPLTAYYLMKVGRLPLVPYHRPGDPALAEAIRGLAGRNSAVLLANHGPVVSGSTLEAAVYATEELEETAKIFLLLRAVPTRPLNEVQIAELKSAFRLDF
;
A
#
# COMPACT_ATOMS: atom_id res chain seq x y z
N SER A 1 9.20 4.34 -0.35
CA SER A 1 9.31 5.05 0.95
C SER A 1 10.25 6.24 0.92
N CYS A 2 11.30 6.25 0.11
CA CYS A 2 12.29 7.34 0.08
C CYS A 2 11.98 8.48 -0.92
N MET A 3 10.85 8.40 -1.65
CA MET A 3 10.48 9.40 -2.65
C MET A 3 9.76 10.58 -1.99
N HIS A 4 10.08 11.79 -2.44
CA HIS A 4 9.33 13.00 -2.12
C HIS A 4 8.08 13.12 -3.02
N GLY A 5 7.03 13.77 -2.51
CA GLY A 5 5.82 14.10 -3.27
C GLY A 5 4.86 12.94 -3.50
N LEU A 6 4.97 11.87 -2.70
CA LEU A 6 3.93 10.83 -2.66
C LEU A 6 2.67 11.40 -1.99
N ASP A 7 1.51 10.84 -2.33
CA ASP A 7 0.30 11.04 -1.54
C ASP A 7 0.42 10.24 -0.24
N ASP A 8 0.40 10.94 0.90
CA ASP A 8 0.56 10.34 2.22
C ASP A 8 -0.64 9.44 2.60
N HIS A 9 -1.78 9.58 1.92
CA HIS A 9 -2.94 8.73 2.13
C HIS A 9 -2.94 7.48 1.24
N ASP A 10 -2.29 7.52 0.08
CA ASP A 10 -2.18 6.39 -0.84
C ASP A 10 -0.94 6.50 -1.75
N CYS A 11 0.17 5.92 -1.29
CA CYS A 11 1.49 6.12 -1.89
C CYS A 11 1.64 5.57 -3.30
N LEU A 12 0.86 4.56 -3.68
CA LEU A 12 0.99 3.87 -4.96
C LEU A 12 -0.34 3.96 -5.72
N PRO A 13 -0.32 4.41 -7.00
CA PRO A 13 -1.52 4.39 -7.80
C PRO A 13 -1.96 2.95 -8.09
N PRO A 14 -3.26 2.69 -8.31
CA PRO A 14 -3.80 1.37 -8.60
C PRO A 14 -3.48 0.94 -10.05
N LEU A 15 -2.22 0.62 -10.31
CA LEU A 15 -1.72 0.23 -11.64
C LEU A 15 -2.17 -1.17 -12.06
N THR A 16 -2.43 -2.05 -11.09
CA THR A 16 -2.90 -3.42 -11.31
C THR A 16 -4.08 -3.73 -10.39
N ALA A 17 -4.96 -4.65 -10.81
CA ALA A 17 -6.11 -5.06 -9.99
C ALA A 17 -5.68 -5.83 -8.73
N TYR A 18 -4.63 -6.63 -8.82
CA TYR A 18 -4.17 -7.47 -7.70
C TYR A 18 -3.57 -6.64 -6.56
N TYR A 19 -2.91 -5.52 -6.85
CA TYR A 19 -2.53 -4.54 -5.84
C TYR A 19 -3.72 -4.13 -4.97
N LEU A 20 -4.83 -3.70 -5.58
CA LEU A 20 -6.04 -3.34 -4.85
C LEU A 20 -6.62 -4.53 -4.09
N MET A 21 -6.67 -5.72 -4.69
CA MET A 21 -7.27 -6.90 -4.06
C MET A 21 -6.46 -7.45 -2.88
N LYS A 22 -5.13 -7.29 -2.88
CA LYS A 22 -4.23 -7.85 -1.87
C LYS A 22 -3.77 -6.83 -0.83
N VAL A 23 -3.60 -5.57 -1.25
CA VAL A 23 -3.02 -4.50 -0.44
C VAL A 23 -4.06 -3.42 -0.12
N GLY A 24 -4.89 -3.04 -1.10
CA GLY A 24 -5.82 -1.92 -0.95
C GLY A 24 -5.08 -0.58 -0.99
N ARG A 25 -5.34 0.31 -0.04
CA ARG A 25 -4.66 1.61 0.10
C ARG A 25 -3.35 1.47 0.86
N LEU A 26 -2.35 2.28 0.50
CA LEU A 26 -1.04 2.27 1.16
C LEU A 26 -0.68 3.65 1.76
N PRO A 27 -1.09 3.96 3.01
CA PRO A 27 -0.73 5.22 3.65
C PRO A 27 0.77 5.30 3.99
N LEU A 28 1.30 6.52 4.02
CA LEU A 28 2.66 6.84 4.45
C LEU A 28 2.67 7.20 5.93
N VAL A 29 3.42 6.46 6.73
CA VAL A 29 3.75 6.82 8.11
C VAL A 29 5.00 7.73 8.09
N PRO A 30 4.96 8.90 8.77
CA PRO A 30 6.12 9.78 8.89
C PRO A 30 7.35 9.06 9.43
N TYR A 31 8.53 9.62 9.16
CA TYR A 31 9.78 9.02 9.64
C TYR A 31 9.85 9.03 11.16
N HIS A 32 10.21 7.88 11.72
CA HIS A 32 10.63 7.71 13.11
C HIS A 32 11.95 6.95 13.13
N ARG A 33 12.80 7.22 14.12
CA ARG A 33 14.06 6.47 14.26
C ARG A 33 13.77 4.98 14.54
N PRO A 34 14.62 4.04 14.08
CA PRO A 34 14.45 2.64 14.42
C PRO A 34 14.35 2.40 15.93
N GLY A 35 13.34 1.64 16.35
CA GLY A 35 13.04 1.33 17.76
C GLY A 35 12.30 2.42 18.53
N ASP A 36 11.85 3.50 17.89
CA ASP A 36 11.02 4.53 18.52
C ASP A 36 9.60 4.00 18.83
N PRO A 37 9.14 4.04 20.10
CA PRO A 37 7.76 3.67 20.45
C PRO A 37 6.68 4.47 19.71
N ALA A 38 6.97 5.72 19.31
CA ALA A 38 6.03 6.54 18.57
C ALA A 38 5.63 5.94 17.21
N LEU A 39 6.51 5.14 16.59
CA LEU A 39 6.20 4.42 15.36
C LEU A 39 5.07 3.40 15.58
N ALA A 40 5.10 2.68 16.70
CA ALA A 40 4.08 1.68 17.00
C ALA A 40 2.71 2.33 17.23
N GLU A 41 2.67 3.51 17.87
CA GLU A 41 1.43 4.28 18.04
C GLU A 41 0.90 4.82 16.70
N ALA A 42 1.78 5.31 15.83
CA ALA A 42 1.39 5.76 14.49
C ALA A 42 0.77 4.62 13.66
N ILE A 43 1.39 3.43 13.69
CA ILE A 43 0.85 2.24 13.02
C ILE A 43 -0.48 1.81 13.65
N ARG A 44 -0.61 1.83 14.98
CA ARG A 44 -1.86 1.52 15.68
C ARG A 44 -3.03 2.42 15.25
N GLY A 45 -2.79 3.70 15.03
CA GLY A 45 -3.81 4.64 14.55
C GLY A 45 -4.34 4.33 13.14
N LEU A 46 -3.57 3.59 12.34
CA LEU A 46 -3.93 3.14 10.99
C LEU A 46 -4.46 1.70 10.97
N ALA A 47 -4.28 0.95 12.06
CA ALA A 47 -4.66 -0.45 12.19
C ALA A 47 -6.18 -0.62 12.11
N GLY A 48 -6.61 -1.65 11.39
CA GLY A 48 -8.03 -2.01 11.21
C GLY A 48 -8.70 -1.38 9.99
N ARG A 49 -8.05 -0.43 9.30
CA ARG A 49 -8.55 0.14 8.03
C ARG A 49 -7.69 -0.22 6.81
N ASN A 50 -6.41 -0.53 7.02
CA ASN A 50 -5.47 -0.90 5.96
C ASN A 50 -4.68 -2.17 6.37
N SER A 51 -4.44 -3.07 5.43
CA SER A 51 -3.61 -4.28 5.66
C SER A 51 -2.12 -4.00 5.51
N ALA A 52 -1.74 -2.89 4.88
CA ALA A 52 -0.36 -2.46 4.67
C ALA A 52 -0.16 -0.98 4.99
N VAL A 53 1.04 -0.62 5.41
CA VAL A 53 1.50 0.77 5.56
C VAL A 53 2.93 0.90 5.03
N LEU A 54 3.27 2.07 4.50
CA LEU A 54 4.63 2.39 4.08
C LEU A 54 5.28 3.29 5.12
N LEU A 55 6.45 2.92 5.61
CA LEU A 55 7.20 3.73 6.56
C LEU A 55 8.20 4.61 5.80
N ALA A 56 8.10 5.94 5.97
CA ALA A 56 8.99 6.89 5.30
C ALA A 56 10.46 6.55 5.59
N ASN A 57 11.28 6.50 4.53
CA ASN A 57 12.71 6.15 4.59
C ASN A 57 13.04 4.81 5.28
N HIS A 58 12.11 3.85 5.33
CA HIS A 58 12.32 2.56 5.98
C HIS A 58 11.86 1.39 5.11
N GLY A 59 10.56 1.18 4.96
CA GLY A 59 10.02 0.06 4.18
C GLY A 59 8.56 -0.22 4.48
N PRO A 60 7.94 -1.23 3.83
CA PRO A 60 6.56 -1.59 4.10
C PRO A 60 6.42 -2.42 5.38
N VAL A 61 5.27 -2.31 6.03
CA VAL A 61 4.78 -3.25 7.03
C VAL A 61 3.43 -3.77 6.54
N VAL A 62 3.32 -5.08 6.38
CA VAL A 62 2.16 -5.74 5.78
C VAL A 62 1.64 -6.80 6.75
N SER A 63 0.32 -6.88 6.86
CA SER A 63 -0.41 -7.84 7.67
C SER A 63 -1.38 -8.65 6.81
N GLY A 64 -1.75 -9.84 7.30
CA GLY A 64 -2.69 -10.73 6.64
C GLY A 64 -3.34 -11.66 7.65
N SER A 65 -4.44 -12.31 7.26
CA SER A 65 -5.13 -13.29 8.11
C SER A 65 -4.31 -14.56 8.39
N THR A 66 -3.33 -14.84 7.54
CA THR A 66 -2.32 -15.87 7.71
C THR A 66 -0.95 -15.29 7.33
N LEU A 67 0.14 -15.95 7.77
CA LEU A 67 1.49 -15.57 7.36
C LEU A 67 1.65 -15.63 5.84
N GLU A 68 1.13 -16.68 5.20
CA GLU A 68 1.16 -16.84 3.75
C GLU A 68 0.43 -15.69 3.02
N ALA A 69 -0.75 -15.28 3.52
CA ALA A 69 -1.46 -14.13 2.96
C ALA A 69 -0.67 -12.82 3.11
N ALA A 70 0.02 -12.62 4.24
CA ALA A 70 0.87 -11.46 4.46
C ALA A 70 2.10 -11.46 3.52
N VAL A 71 2.70 -12.63 3.29
CA VAL A 71 3.82 -12.79 2.34
C VAL A 71 3.36 -12.44 0.92
N TYR A 72 2.25 -13.03 0.45
CA TYR A 72 1.73 -12.75 -0.89
C TYR A 72 1.34 -11.28 -1.09
N ALA A 73 0.77 -10.64 -0.08
CA ALA A 73 0.47 -9.21 -0.13
C ALA A 73 1.75 -8.36 -0.15
N THR A 74 2.81 -8.80 0.55
CA THR A 74 4.12 -8.12 0.52
C THR A 74 4.77 -8.23 -0.87
N GLU A 75 4.73 -9.41 -1.49
CA GLU A 75 5.25 -9.62 -2.85
C GLU A 75 4.51 -8.76 -3.88
N GLU A 76 3.17 -8.71 -3.81
CA GLU A 76 2.35 -7.87 -4.70
C GLU A 76 2.64 -6.37 -4.50
N LEU A 77 2.80 -5.93 -3.24
CA LEU A 77 3.15 -4.54 -2.92
C LEU A 77 4.52 -4.17 -3.52
N GLU A 78 5.53 -5.02 -3.36
CA GLU A 78 6.87 -4.75 -3.86
C GLU A 78 6.93 -4.75 -5.40
N GLU A 79 6.28 -5.71 -6.06
CA GLU A 79 6.24 -5.72 -7.53
C GLU A 79 5.46 -4.52 -8.07
N THR A 80 4.39 -4.09 -7.40
CA THR A 80 3.67 -2.85 -7.76
C THR A 80 4.55 -1.62 -7.58
N ALA A 81 5.31 -1.52 -6.48
CA ALA A 81 6.25 -0.42 -6.26
C ALA A 81 7.34 -0.38 -7.34
N LYS A 82 7.88 -1.54 -7.72
CA LYS A 82 8.85 -1.68 -8.80
C LYS A 82 8.27 -1.25 -10.15
N ILE A 83 7.06 -1.69 -10.50
CA ILE A 83 6.35 -1.25 -11.72
C ILE A 83 6.17 0.27 -11.71
N PHE A 84 5.70 0.84 -10.60
CA PHE A 84 5.54 2.29 -10.44
C PHE A 84 6.84 3.04 -10.68
N LEU A 85 7.96 2.57 -10.10
CA LEU A 85 9.28 3.16 -10.28
C LEU A 85 9.76 3.08 -11.73
N LEU A 86 9.55 1.93 -12.40
CA LEU A 86 9.93 1.72 -13.80
C LEU A 86 9.11 2.58 -14.77
N LEU A 87 7.86 2.94 -14.41
CA LEU A 87 6.94 3.70 -15.25
C LEU A 87 6.96 5.22 -15.02
N ARG A 88 7.82 5.78 -14.14
CA ARG A 88 7.78 7.20 -13.73
C ARG A 88 7.84 8.25 -14.85
N ALA A 89 8.34 7.90 -16.03
CA ALA A 89 8.42 8.78 -17.20
C ALA A 89 7.54 8.31 -18.37
N VAL A 90 6.64 7.36 -18.12
CA VAL A 90 5.76 6.76 -19.11
C VAL A 90 4.32 7.11 -18.73
N PRO A 91 3.48 7.58 -19.67
CA PRO A 91 2.05 7.73 -19.41
C PRO A 91 1.45 6.39 -18.96
N THR A 92 0.84 6.38 -17.78
CA THR A 92 0.19 5.19 -17.23
C THR A 92 -1.33 5.31 -17.32
N ARG A 93 -2.01 4.18 -17.14
CA ARG A 93 -3.48 4.10 -17.07
C ARG A 93 -3.88 3.37 -15.79
N PRO A 94 -3.86 4.04 -14.62
CA PRO A 94 -4.38 3.45 -13.39
C PRO A 94 -5.85 3.09 -13.52
N LEU A 95 -6.32 2.18 -12.66
CA LEU A 95 -7.74 1.89 -12.53
C LEU A 95 -8.50 3.14 -12.11
N ASN A 96 -9.63 3.41 -12.77
CA ASN A 96 -10.51 4.50 -12.40
C ASN A 96 -11.54 4.08 -11.33
N GLU A 97 -12.26 5.04 -10.76
CA GLU A 97 -13.25 4.81 -9.69
C GLU A 97 -14.32 3.77 -10.05
N VAL A 98 -14.75 3.71 -11.33
CA VAL A 98 -15.76 2.72 -11.78
C VAL A 98 -15.18 1.31 -11.70
N GLN A 99 -13.94 1.13 -12.17
CA GLN A 99 -13.25 -0.17 -12.13
C GLN A 99 -12.89 -0.58 -10.69
N ILE A 100 -12.50 0.38 -9.85
CA ILE A 100 -12.24 0.13 -8.42
C ILE A 100 -13.54 -0.31 -7.73
N ALA A 101 -14.67 0.37 -7.99
CA ALA A 101 -15.96 0.01 -7.43
C ALA A 101 -16.43 -1.39 -7.89
N GLU A 102 -16.19 -1.74 -9.16
CA GLU A 102 -16.45 -3.08 -9.68
C GLU A 102 -15.66 -4.15 -8.91
N LEU A 103 -14.36 -3.94 -8.70
CA LEU A 103 -13.51 -4.87 -7.93
C LEU A 103 -13.99 -4.99 -6.47
N LYS A 104 -14.33 -3.86 -5.82
CA LYS A 104 -14.87 -3.86 -4.46
C LYS A 104 -16.14 -4.71 -4.36
N SER A 105 -17.06 -4.53 -5.30
CA SER A 105 -18.32 -5.30 -5.35
C SER A 105 -18.09 -6.78 -5.64
N ALA A 106 -17.25 -7.11 -6.64
CA ALA A 106 -17.04 -8.48 -7.09
C ALA A 106 -16.30 -9.34 -6.05
N PHE A 107 -15.33 -8.74 -5.35
CA PHE A 107 -14.45 -9.45 -4.41
C PHE A 107 -14.71 -9.13 -2.94
N ARG A 108 -15.73 -8.32 -2.62
CA ARG A 108 -16.10 -7.90 -1.26
C ARG A 108 -14.92 -7.28 -0.50
N LEU A 109 -14.26 -6.32 -1.15
CA LEU A 109 -13.10 -5.63 -0.59
C LEU A 109 -13.53 -4.48 0.33
N ASP A 110 -12.79 -4.26 1.42
CA ASP A 110 -13.08 -3.24 2.44
C ASP A 110 -11.84 -2.36 2.68
N PHE A 111 -11.73 -1.27 1.90
CA PHE A 111 -10.73 -0.19 1.98
C PHE A 111 -11.20 1.06 1.22
#